data_AF-A0A0A9BY23-F1
#
_entry.id   AF-A0A0A9BY23-F1
#
_cell.length_a   1.000
_cell.length_b   1.000
_cell.length_c   1.000
_cell.angle_alpha   90.00
_cell.angle_beta   90.00
_cell.angle_gamma   90.00
#
_symmetry.space_group_name_H-M   'P 1'
#
loop_
_entity.id
_entity.type
_entity.pdbx_description
1 polymer ?
#
loop_
_entity_poly.entity_id
_entity_poly.type
_entity_poly.pdbx_seq_one_letter_code
_entity_poly.pdbx_strand_id
1 'polypeptide(L)' 'MLVFREFQGEESELAFLMYIAENAQVLENMVLVLKFGMYAAPEEVAAKLMTLESARWTSGGSKLRGLIS' A
#
# COMPACT_ATOMS: atom_id res chain seq x y z
N MET A 1 -3.47 1.24 12.84
CA MET A 1 -2.60 0.48 11.93
C MET A 1 -3.47 -0.35 10.99
N LEU A 2 -3.19 -0.33 9.68
CA LEU A 2 -3.83 -1.19 8.68
C LEU A 2 -2.83 -2.25 8.21
N VAL A 3 -3.27 -3.51 8.13
CA VAL A 3 -2.53 -4.61 7.51
C VAL A 3 -3.38 -5.17 6.38
N PHE A 4 -2.93 -5.01 5.15
CA PHE A 4 -3.58 -5.54 3.96
C PHE A 4 -2.82 -6.78 3.50
N ARG A 5 -3.49 -7.93 3.41
CA ARG A 5 -2.86 -9.21 3.08
C ARG A 5 -3.15 -9.61 1.65
N GLU A 6 -2.24 -10.41 1.11
CA GLU A 6 -2.35 -10.95 -0.24
C GLU A 6 -2.51 -9.87 -1.32
N PHE A 7 -1.89 -8.70 -1.14
CA PHE A 7 -1.98 -7.58 -2.08
C PHE A 7 -1.52 -8.02 -3.46
N GLN A 8 -2.40 -8.17 -4.44
CA GLN A 8 -2.02 -8.67 -5.75
C GLN A 8 -1.46 -7.56 -6.67
N GLY A 9 -1.68 -6.31 -6.30
CA GLY A 9 -1.26 -5.16 -7.10
C GLY A 9 -2.30 -4.76 -8.12
N GLU A 10 -3.56 -5.18 -7.99
CA GLU A 10 -4.60 -4.72 -8.90
C GLU A 10 -4.85 -3.21 -8.76
N GLU A 11 -5.28 -2.54 -9.84
CA GLU A 11 -5.59 -1.10 -9.79
C GLU A 11 -6.71 -0.78 -8.79
N SER A 12 -7.68 -1.69 -8.66
CA SER A 12 -8.76 -1.64 -7.68
C SER A 12 -8.25 -1.67 -6.23
N GLU A 13 -7.32 -2.58 -5.93
CA GLU A 13 -6.67 -2.67 -4.62
C GLU A 13 -5.85 -1.40 -4.33
N LEU A 14 -5.09 -0.92 -5.31
CA LEU A 14 -4.31 0.30 -5.19
C LEU A 14 -5.22 1.51 -4.90
N ALA A 15 -6.31 1.67 -5.66
CA ALA A 15 -7.26 2.77 -5.47
C ALA A 15 -7.92 2.73 -4.09
N PHE A 16 -8.26 1.53 -3.59
CA PHE A 16 -8.79 1.36 -2.24
C PHE A 16 -7.78 1.80 -1.17
N LEU A 17 -6.53 1.39 -1.29
CA LEU A 17 -5.47 1.77 -0.35
C LEU A 17 -5.19 3.28 -0.41
N MET A 18 -5.21 3.87 -1.61
CA MET A 18 -5.07 5.31 -1.81
C MET A 18 -6.20 6.07 -1.12
N TYR A 19 -7.44 5.62 -1.30
CA TYR A 19 -8.59 6.19 -0.61
C TYR A 19 -8.42 6.17 0.92
N ILE A 20 -7.96 5.05 1.49
CA ILE A 20 -7.69 4.99 2.93
C ILE A 20 -6.58 5.96 3.31
N ALA A 21 -5.45 5.97 2.59
CA ALA A 21 -4.33 6.87 2.88
C ALA A 21 -4.76 8.34 2.89
N GLU A 22 -5.63 8.73 1.96
CA GLU A 22 -6.13 10.09 1.83
C GLU A 22 -7.20 10.46 2.85
N ASN A 23 -7.98 9.52 3.36
CA ASN A 23 -9.12 9.84 4.24
C ASN A 23 -8.88 9.48 5.72
N ALA A 24 -7.96 8.57 6.01
CA ALA A 24 -7.72 8.08 7.35
C ALA A 24 -6.77 9.01 8.14
N GLN A 25 -7.35 9.99 8.83
CA GLN A 25 -6.63 11.01 9.60
C GLN A 25 -5.76 10.47 10.75
N VAL A 26 -6.10 9.29 11.29
CA VAL A 26 -5.38 8.66 12.43
C VAL A 26 -4.61 7.41 12.01
N LEU A 27 -4.38 7.21 10.71
CA LEU A 27 -3.66 6.04 10.22
C LEU A 27 -2.15 6.18 10.45
N GLU A 28 -1.64 5.53 11.48
CA GLU A 28 -0.20 5.60 11.80
C GLU A 28 0.67 4.77 10.84
N ASN A 29 0.22 3.57 10.48
CA ASN A 29 1.00 2.61 9.70
C ASN A 29 0.09 1.86 8.72
N MET A 30 0.56 1.68 7.49
CA MET A 30 -0.04 0.82 6.48
C MET A 30 0.97 -0.25 6.07
N VAL A 31 0.62 -1.52 6.26
CA VAL A 31 1.47 -2.66 5.94
C VAL A 31 0.81 -3.49 4.85
N LEU A 32 1.47 -3.62 3.71
CA LEU A 32 1.05 -4.48 2.61
C LEU A 32 1.81 -5.79 2.70
N VAL A 33 1.10 -6.90 2.85
CA VAL A 33 1.66 -8.25 2.81
C VAL A 33 1.44 -8.81 1.42
N LEU A 34 2.56 -9.01 0.76
CA LEU A 34 2.68 -9.44 -0.61
C LEU A 34 2.66 -10.97 -0.67
N LYS A 35 1.96 -11.56 -1.64
CA LYS A 35 1.89 -13.00 -1.89
C LYS A 35 3.01 -13.43 -2.85
N PHE A 36 3.98 -14.17 -2.33
CA PHE A 36 5.09 -14.68 -3.13
C PHE A 36 4.59 -15.51 -4.33
N GLY A 37 5.06 -15.16 -5.54
CA GLY A 37 4.75 -15.90 -6.77
C GLY A 37 3.60 -15.35 -7.64
N MET A 38 2.92 -14.27 -7.25
CA MET A 38 1.86 -13.64 -8.07
C MET A 38 2.22 -12.26 -8.65
N TYR A 39 3.41 -11.73 -8.35
CA TYR A 39 3.83 -10.45 -8.93
C TYR A 39 4.43 -10.59 -10.31
N ALA A 40 3.93 -9.78 -11.24
CA ALA A 40 4.62 -9.42 -12.46
C ALA A 40 5.81 -8.51 -12.10
N ALA A 41 6.93 -9.11 -11.70
CA ALA A 41 8.20 -8.44 -11.38
C ALA A 41 8.22 -7.52 -10.12
N PRO A 42 9.33 -7.51 -9.35
CA PRO A 42 9.53 -6.61 -8.21
C PRO A 42 9.40 -5.11 -8.54
N GLU A 43 9.68 -4.72 -9.77
CA GLU A 43 9.63 -3.32 -10.24
C GLU A 43 8.21 -2.77 -10.27
N GLU A 44 7.23 -3.58 -10.68
CA GLU A 44 5.83 -3.16 -10.71
C GLU A 44 5.29 -2.92 -9.29
N VAL A 45 5.68 -3.76 -8.35
CA VAL A 45 5.35 -3.60 -6.93
C VAL A 45 5.98 -2.32 -6.37
N ALA A 46 7.24 -2.05 -6.70
CA ALA A 46 7.93 -0.84 -6.28
C ALA A 46 7.23 0.42 -6.83
N ALA A 47 6.82 0.42 -8.10
CA ALA A 47 6.07 1.53 -8.69
C ALA A 47 4.76 1.79 -7.96
N LYS A 48 3.97 0.75 -7.65
CA LYS A 48 2.71 0.89 -6.90
C LYS A 48 2.91 1.39 -5.47
N LEU A 49 3.97 0.93 -4.80
CA LEU A 49 4.36 1.45 -3.49
C LEU A 49 4.73 2.93 -3.56
N MET A 50 5.49 3.35 -4.56
CA MET A 50 5.80 4.78 -4.78
C MET A 50 4.54 5.61 -5.04
N THR A 51 3.58 5.09 -5.81
CA THR A 51 2.28 5.74 -6.01
C THR A 51 1.55 5.93 -4.67
N LEU A 52 1.53 4.91 -3.83
CA LEU A 52 0.93 4.98 -2.49
C LEU A 52 1.66 5.94 -1.55
N GLU A 53 3.00 6.00 -1.58
CA GLU A 53 3.76 6.98 -0.82
C GLU A 53 3.47 8.42 -1.26
N SER A 54 3.22 8.63 -2.56
CA SER A 54 2.86 9.94 -3.11
C SER A 54 1.42 10.39 -2.80
N ALA A 55 0.58 9.51 -2.24
CA ALA A 55 -0.78 9.85 -1.85
C ALA A 55 -0.79 11.01 -0.84
N ARG A 56 -1.87 11.78 -0.81
CA ARG A 56 -2.01 12.89 0.15
C ARG A 56 -2.41 12.36 1.52
N TRP A 57 -1.46 11.77 2.24
CA TRP A 57 -1.67 11.19 3.55
C TRP A 57 -2.22 12.22 4.54
N THR A 58 -3.45 12.03 5.00
CA THR A 58 -4.08 12.95 5.98
C THR A 58 -3.57 12.77 7.40
N SER A 59 -2.88 11.68 7.67
CA SER A 59 -2.22 11.37 8.95
C SER A 59 -0.95 12.18 9.22
N GLY A 60 -0.47 13.01 8.28
CA GLY A 60 0.69 13.89 8.46
C GLY A 60 2.07 13.20 8.52
N GLY A 61 2.14 11.86 8.41
CA GLY A 61 3.42 11.14 8.47
C GLY A 61 3.34 9.60 8.54
N SER A 62 2.35 8.99 7.88
CA SER A 62 2.22 7.52 7.87
C SER A 62 3.45 6.81 7.32
N LYS A 63 3.77 5.65 7.89
CA LYS A 63 4.79 4.74 7.36
C LYS A 63 4.12 3.64 6.54
N LEU A 64 4.34 3.66 5.22
CA LEU A 64 4.02 2.55 4.33
C LEU A 64 5.13 1.49 4.44
N ARG A 65 4.74 0.20 4.52
CA ARG A 65 5.69 -0.92 4.52
C ARG A 65 5.20 -2.05 3.64
N GLY A 66 6.06 -2.55 2.76
CA GLY A 66 5.86 -3.82 2.07
C GLY A 66 6.52 -4.97 2.82
N LEU A 67 5.81 -6.07 3.01
CA LEU A 67 6.33 -7.33 3.53
C LEU A 67 6.04 -8.43 2.51
N ILE A 68 6.96 -9.35 2.29
CA ILE A 68 6.72 -10.54 1.46
C ILE A 68 6.42 -11.71 2.40
N SER A 69 5.32 -12.42 2.16
CA SER A 69 4.92 -13.62 2.92
C SER A 69 4.92 -14.87 2.06
#